data_AF-A0A8H6F5U6-F1
#
_entry.id   AF-A0A8H6F5U6-F1
#
_cell.length_a   1.000
_cell.length_b   1.000
_cell.length_c   1.000
_cell.angle_alpha   90.00
_cell.angle_beta   90.00
_cell.angle_gamma   90.00
#
_symmetry.space_group_name_H-M   'P 1'
#
loop_
_entity.id
_entity.type
_entity.pdbx_description
1 polymer ?
#
loop_
_entity_poly.entity_id
_entity_poly.type
_entity_poly.pdbx_seq_one_letter_code
_entity_poly.pdbx_strand_id
1 'polypeptide(L)'
;MSNTPGRSMSSTPITTTTTTQVNLHELSEITTKPHSFKQNPNRKQQSNRRYKPSRQLISDELKYLQSKQSNLKFDTPTYNSIMSPPSLKPTMKYCDITGLPTNYKCPSNQLRFYNSEIYQEVIKNMPAGVDQEYLQLRGANVILK
;
A
#
# COMPACT_ATOMS: atom_id res chain seq x y z
N MET A 1 -56.17 -60.85 4.59
CA MET A 1 -54.86 -61.41 4.21
C MET A 1 -54.05 -60.28 3.60
N SER A 2 -53.16 -59.71 4.41
CA SER A 2 -52.44 -58.46 4.18
C SER A 2 -51.06 -58.75 3.60
N ASN A 3 -50.83 -58.39 2.34
CA ASN A 3 -49.51 -58.43 1.71
C ASN A 3 -49.13 -57.01 1.27
N THR A 4 -48.47 -56.27 2.16
CA THR A 4 -47.72 -55.04 1.83
C THR A 4 -46.30 -55.42 1.43
N PRO A 5 -45.86 -55.15 0.19
CA PRO A 5 -44.46 -55.33 -0.18
C PRO A 5 -43.59 -54.21 0.42
N GLY A 6 -42.39 -54.59 0.85
CA GLY A 6 -41.47 -53.79 1.65
C GLY A 6 -40.89 -52.56 0.94
N ARG A 7 -40.62 -51.54 1.74
CA ARG A 7 -39.98 -50.28 1.35
C ARG A 7 -38.50 -50.52 1.02
N SER A 8 -38.14 -50.47 -0.26
CA SER A 8 -36.75 -50.47 -0.69
C SER A 8 -36.11 -49.12 -0.37
N MET A 9 -35.13 -49.11 0.53
CA MET A 9 -34.28 -47.95 0.79
C MET A 9 -33.31 -47.81 -0.39
N SER A 10 -33.62 -46.94 -1.34
CA SER A 10 -32.64 -46.52 -2.34
C SER A 10 -31.57 -45.69 -1.63
N SER A 11 -30.40 -46.29 -1.40
CA SER A 11 -29.19 -45.57 -1.04
C SER A 11 -28.93 -44.52 -2.12
N THR A 12 -29.04 -43.24 -1.77
CA THR A 12 -28.51 -42.16 -2.59
C THR A 12 -27.03 -42.44 -2.84
N PRO A 13 -26.55 -42.45 -4.10
CA PRO A 13 -25.12 -42.49 -4.32
C PRO A 13 -24.55 -41.20 -3.73
N ILE A 14 -23.64 -41.34 -2.78
CA ILE A 14 -22.71 -40.27 -2.39
C ILE A 14 -21.91 -40.00 -3.66
N THR A 15 -22.32 -38.99 -4.43
CA THR A 15 -21.51 -38.47 -5.51
C THR A 15 -20.25 -37.94 -4.86
N THR A 16 -19.19 -38.73 -4.93
CA THR A 16 -17.81 -38.30 -4.71
C THR A 16 -17.64 -36.98 -5.45
N THR A 17 -17.41 -35.89 -4.73
CA THR A 17 -17.09 -34.59 -5.31
C THR A 17 -15.76 -34.72 -6.04
N THR A 18 -15.80 -35.12 -7.31
CA THR A 18 -14.70 -34.88 -8.24
C THR A 18 -14.59 -33.36 -8.30
N THR A 19 -13.56 -32.79 -7.68
CA THR A 19 -13.22 -31.38 -7.82
C THR A 19 -12.96 -31.13 -9.29
N THR A 20 -13.99 -30.70 -10.03
CA THR A 20 -13.86 -30.22 -11.40
C THR A 20 -12.84 -29.10 -11.33
N GLN A 21 -11.66 -29.30 -11.92
CA GLN A 21 -10.62 -28.29 -11.97
C GLN A 21 -11.19 -27.10 -12.74
N VAL A 22 -11.68 -26.09 -12.01
CA VAL A 22 -12.27 -24.89 -12.61
C VAL A 22 -11.14 -24.09 -13.21
N ASN A 23 -11.09 -24.01 -14.54
CA ASN A 23 -10.12 -23.18 -15.22
C ASN A 23 -10.50 -21.70 -15.06
N LEU A 24 -9.96 -21.07 -14.02
CA LEU A 24 -10.22 -19.67 -13.67
C LEU A 24 -9.85 -18.69 -14.81
N HIS A 25 -8.91 -19.08 -15.68
CA HIS A 25 -8.52 -18.24 -16.82
C HIS A 25 -9.61 -18.15 -17.89
N GLU A 26 -10.27 -19.28 -18.21
CA GLU A 26 -11.33 -19.31 -19.22
C GLU A 26 -12.59 -18.56 -18.79
N LEU A 27 -12.89 -18.62 -17.48
CA LEU A 27 -14.02 -17.90 -16.90
C LEU A 27 -13.79 -16.38 -16.76
N SER A 28 -12.55 -15.90 -16.90
CA SER A 28 -12.24 -14.48 -16.83
C SER A 28 -12.72 -13.72 -18.07
N GLU A 29 -13.91 -13.11 -17.95
CA GLU A 29 -14.52 -12.32 -19.04
C GLU A 29 -13.67 -11.13 -19.49
N ILE A 30 -12.81 -10.62 -18.61
CA ILE A 30 -11.94 -9.46 -18.88
C ILE A 30 -10.85 -9.82 -19.90
N THR A 31 -10.37 -11.06 -19.88
CA THR A 31 -9.22 -11.51 -20.68
C THR A 31 -9.62 -12.31 -21.89
N THR A 32 -10.70 -13.10 -21.81
CA THR A 32 -11.05 -14.07 -22.85
C THR A 32 -12.18 -13.61 -23.77
N LYS A 33 -13.11 -12.78 -23.26
CA LYS A 33 -14.28 -12.35 -24.04
C LYS A 33 -14.00 -11.03 -24.76
N PRO A 34 -14.36 -10.90 -26.05
CA PRO A 34 -14.28 -9.64 -26.77
C PRO A 34 -15.20 -8.60 -26.13
N HIS A 35 -14.65 -7.48 -25.64
CA HIS A 35 -15.46 -6.37 -25.14
C HIS A 35 -16.09 -5.58 -26.30
N SER A 36 -17.42 -5.54 -26.35
CA SER A 36 -18.21 -4.82 -27.37
C SER A 36 -17.84 -3.33 -27.52
N PHE A 37 -17.40 -2.69 -26.45
CA PHE A 37 -17.11 -1.25 -26.42
C PHE A 37 -15.62 -0.89 -26.56
N LYS A 38 -14.70 -1.86 -26.58
CA LYS A 38 -13.24 -1.60 -26.65
C LYS A 38 -12.64 -1.80 -28.05
N GLN A 39 -13.41 -2.31 -29.02
CA GLN A 39 -12.95 -2.65 -30.37
C GLN A 39 -13.06 -1.50 -31.39
N ASN A 40 -12.98 -0.24 -30.95
CA ASN A 40 -13.06 0.90 -31.87
C ASN A 40 -11.80 0.94 -32.78
N PRO A 41 -11.93 0.74 -34.11
CA PRO A 41 -10.79 0.74 -35.03
C PRO A 41 -10.12 2.13 -35.15
N ASN A 42 -10.86 3.21 -34.85
CA ASN A 42 -10.36 4.58 -34.84
C ASN A 42 -9.75 5.00 -33.50
N ARG A 43 -9.60 4.08 -32.55
CA ARG A 43 -9.01 4.39 -31.24
C ARG A 43 -7.55 4.75 -31.42
N LYS A 44 -7.20 6.01 -31.14
CA LYS A 44 -5.80 6.45 -31.08
C LYS A 44 -5.02 5.57 -30.10
N GLN A 45 -3.92 5.00 -30.59
CA GLN A 45 -3.02 4.22 -29.74
C GLN A 45 -2.47 5.13 -28.65
N GLN A 46 -2.50 4.63 -27.41
CA GLN A 46 -1.96 5.38 -26.29
C GLN A 46 -0.45 5.38 -26.38
N SER A 47 0.17 6.54 -26.12
CA SER A 47 1.63 6.61 -26.13
C SER A 47 2.20 5.74 -25.02
N ASN A 48 3.40 5.19 -25.25
CA ASN A 48 4.11 4.38 -24.27
C ASN A 48 4.51 5.16 -23.00
N ARG A 49 4.29 6.49 -22.96
CA ARG A 49 4.58 7.37 -21.82
C ARG A 49 3.32 7.78 -21.04
N ARG A 50 2.33 6.89 -20.98
CA ARG A 50 1.07 7.16 -20.27
C ARG A 50 1.27 7.23 -18.75
N TYR A 51 2.11 6.36 -18.20
CA TYR A 51 2.37 6.30 -16.77
C TYR A 51 3.60 7.14 -16.43
N LYS A 52 3.36 8.30 -15.81
CA LYS A 52 4.42 9.17 -15.30
C LYS A 52 4.55 8.98 -13.79
N PRO A 53 5.76 8.87 -13.23
CA PRO A 53 5.94 8.88 -11.79
C PRO A 53 5.53 10.25 -11.22
N SER A 54 5.09 10.28 -9.95
CA SER A 54 4.65 11.51 -9.28
C SER A 54 5.68 12.63 -9.35
N ARG A 55 6.98 12.31 -9.19
CA ARG A 55 8.07 13.28 -9.34
C ARG A 55 8.08 13.98 -10.70
N GLN A 56 7.81 13.24 -11.78
CA GLN A 56 7.76 13.83 -13.12
C GLN A 56 6.54 14.73 -13.29
N LEU A 57 5.39 14.35 -12.73
CA LEU A 57 4.18 15.20 -12.75
C LEU A 57 4.42 16.52 -12.02
N ILE A 58 5.07 16.48 -10.86
CA ILE A 58 5.46 17.67 -10.10
C ILE A 58 6.40 18.56 -10.93
N SER A 59 7.42 17.97 -11.59
CA SER A 59 8.33 18.73 -12.44
C SER A 59 7.64 19.37 -13.66
N ASP A 60 6.74 18.63 -14.31
CA ASP A 60 5.97 19.14 -15.46
C ASP A 60 5.06 20.31 -15.05
N GLU A 61 4.45 20.23 -13.86
CA GLU A 61 3.64 21.31 -13.32
C GLU A 61 4.48 22.56 -13.00
N LEU A 62 5.62 22.42 -12.34
CA LEU A 62 6.51 23.56 -12.04
C LEU A 62 6.89 24.30 -13.33
N LYS A 63 7.20 23.56 -14.41
CA LYS A 63 7.48 24.14 -15.73
C LYS A 63 6.26 24.84 -16.33
N TYR A 64 5.08 24.24 -16.20
CA TYR A 64 3.83 24.83 -16.65
C TYR A 64 3.55 26.16 -15.93
N LEU A 65 3.65 26.18 -14.60
CA LEU A 65 3.45 27.38 -13.77
C LEU A 65 4.42 28.49 -14.15
N GLN A 66 5.70 28.20 -14.35
CA GLN A 66 6.69 29.18 -14.81
C GLN A 66 6.32 29.78 -16.18
N SER A 67 5.82 28.96 -17.11
CA SER A 67 5.47 29.43 -18.46
C SER A 67 4.15 30.21 -18.54
N LYS A 68 3.22 29.98 -17.61
CA LYS A 68 1.85 30.54 -17.63
C LYS A 68 1.56 31.48 -16.47
N GLN A 69 2.56 31.81 -15.65
CA GLN A 69 2.42 32.55 -14.39
C GLN A 69 1.58 33.84 -14.51
N SER A 70 1.67 34.57 -15.62
CA SER A 70 0.91 35.82 -15.85
C SER A 70 -0.55 35.63 -16.25
N ASN A 71 -0.97 34.43 -16.67
CA ASN A 71 -2.29 34.14 -17.23
C ASN A 71 -3.10 33.12 -16.41
N LEU A 72 -2.55 32.63 -15.29
CA LEU A 72 -3.23 31.67 -14.44
C LEU A 72 -4.21 32.41 -13.51
N LYS A 73 -5.45 31.93 -13.47
CA LYS A 73 -6.45 32.41 -12.51
C LYS A 73 -6.02 31.97 -11.12
N PHE A 74 -6.28 32.82 -10.12
CA PHE A 74 -5.94 32.54 -8.71
C PHE A 74 -6.51 31.21 -8.19
N ASP A 75 -7.70 30.84 -8.65
CA ASP A 75 -8.42 29.61 -8.24
C ASP A 75 -8.08 28.38 -9.11
N THR A 76 -6.95 28.38 -9.83
CA THR A 76 -6.57 27.23 -10.64
C THR A 76 -6.00 26.13 -9.72
N PRO A 77 -6.61 24.93 -9.65
CA PRO A 77 -6.10 23.87 -8.80
C PRO A 77 -4.75 23.37 -9.33
N THR A 78 -3.73 23.43 -8.47
CA THR A 78 -2.39 22.89 -8.69
C THR A 78 -2.19 21.64 -7.84
N TYR A 79 -1.28 20.74 -8.25
CA TYR A 79 -0.90 19.57 -7.48
C TYR A 79 -0.51 19.95 -6.05
N ASN A 80 0.27 21.03 -5.89
CA ASN A 80 0.65 21.56 -4.57
C ASN A 80 -0.55 22.08 -3.76
N SER A 81 -1.57 22.66 -4.40
CA SER A 81 -2.78 23.12 -3.70
C SER A 81 -3.69 21.98 -3.22
N ILE A 82 -3.66 20.84 -3.91
CA ILE A 82 -4.46 19.65 -3.54
C ILE A 82 -3.77 18.87 -2.41
N MET A 83 -2.44 18.95 -2.33
CA MET A 83 -1.69 18.33 -1.25
C MET A 83 -1.91 19.06 0.08
N SER A 84 -1.96 18.29 1.16
CA SER A 84 -2.09 18.85 2.50
C SER A 84 -0.86 19.69 2.87
N PRO A 85 -1.04 20.84 3.53
CA PRO A 85 0.08 21.63 4.03
C PRO A 85 0.84 20.87 5.13
N PRO A 86 2.11 21.22 5.39
CA PRO A 86 2.87 20.60 6.47
C PRO A 86 2.28 20.94 7.85
N SER A 87 2.45 20.02 8.81
CA SER A 87 2.00 20.24 10.18
C SER A 87 2.86 21.29 10.89
N LEU A 88 2.20 22.28 11.51
CA LEU A 88 2.84 23.28 12.39
C LEU A 88 2.89 22.82 13.87
N LYS A 89 2.13 21.79 14.23
CA LYS A 89 2.06 21.31 15.62
C LYS A 89 3.33 20.52 15.98
N PRO A 90 3.95 20.79 17.14
CA PRO A 90 5.06 19.97 17.63
C PRO A 90 4.67 18.50 17.77
N THR A 91 5.51 17.61 17.27
CA THR A 91 5.27 16.16 17.33
C THR A 91 5.51 15.62 18.73
N MET A 92 4.58 14.81 19.24
CA MET A 92 4.81 14.03 20.45
C MET A 92 5.86 12.94 20.19
N LYS A 93 6.74 12.72 21.17
CA LYS A 93 7.84 11.76 21.08
C LYS A 93 7.47 10.51 21.87
N TYR A 94 7.64 9.36 21.22
CA TYR A 94 7.37 8.05 21.79
C TYR A 94 8.64 7.20 21.72
N CYS A 95 8.73 6.23 22.61
CA CYS A 95 9.79 5.23 22.62
C CYS A 95 9.64 4.36 21.37
N ASP A 96 10.75 4.14 20.65
CA ASP A 96 10.72 3.38 19.40
C ASP A 96 10.49 1.87 19.64
N ILE A 97 10.71 1.39 20.88
CA ILE A 97 10.59 -0.02 21.27
C ILE A 97 9.22 -0.30 21.91
N THR A 98 8.85 0.46 22.94
CA THR A 98 7.63 0.19 23.73
C THR A 98 6.43 1.05 23.36
N GLY A 99 6.61 2.12 22.58
CA GLY A 99 5.54 3.05 22.22
C GLY A 99 5.09 4.00 23.36
N LEU A 100 5.68 3.92 24.55
CA LEU A 100 5.37 4.82 25.67
C LEU A 100 5.87 6.25 25.38
N PRO A 101 5.18 7.31 25.87
CA PRO A 101 5.60 8.69 25.66
C PRO A 101 6.95 8.95 26.35
N THR A 102 7.92 9.53 25.63
CA THR A 102 9.26 9.76 26.17
C THR A 102 9.86 11.09 25.74
N ASN A 103 10.71 11.63 26.63
CA ASN A 103 11.54 12.79 26.36
C ASN A 103 13.02 12.43 26.11
N TYR A 104 13.41 11.15 26.27
CA TYR A 104 14.80 10.73 26.21
C TYR A 104 15.19 10.16 24.85
N LYS A 105 16.43 10.44 24.44
CA LYS A 105 17.05 9.96 23.19
C LYS A 105 18.49 9.51 23.47
N CYS A 106 18.88 8.36 22.94
CA CYS A 106 20.23 7.86 22.99
C CYS A 106 21.14 8.66 22.02
N PRO A 107 22.32 9.15 22.45
CA PRO A 107 23.21 9.93 21.59
C PRO A 107 23.92 9.07 20.53
N SER A 108 24.19 7.78 20.79
CA SER A 108 24.89 6.91 19.85
C SER A 108 23.96 6.41 18.74
N ASN A 109 22.82 5.83 19.10
CA ASN A 109 21.95 5.13 18.15
C ASN A 109 20.74 5.97 17.72
N GLN A 110 20.57 7.17 18.28
CA GLN A 110 19.45 8.08 18.01
C GLN A 110 18.03 7.54 18.32
N LEU A 111 17.94 6.40 18.99
CA LEU A 111 16.68 5.82 19.43
C LEU A 111 16.12 6.50 20.66
N ARG A 112 14.79 6.51 20.77
CA ARG A 112 14.03 7.07 21.88
C ARG A 112 13.64 5.96 22.85
N PHE A 113 13.82 6.21 24.14
CA PHE A 113 13.62 5.21 25.20
C PHE A 113 12.86 5.78 26.38
N TYR A 114 12.06 4.96 27.07
CA TYR A 114 11.20 5.44 28.15
C TYR A 114 11.92 5.53 29.51
N ASN A 115 12.56 4.45 29.95
CA ASN A 115 13.21 4.33 31.25
C ASN A 115 14.67 3.81 31.12
N SER A 116 15.37 3.75 32.25
CA SER A 116 16.75 3.26 32.33
C SER A 116 16.89 1.78 31.96
N GLU A 117 15.89 0.95 32.25
CA GLU A 117 15.90 -0.48 31.97
C GLU A 117 15.98 -0.74 30.46
N ILE A 118 15.11 -0.09 29.67
CA ILE A 118 15.14 -0.21 28.21
C ILE A 118 16.48 0.29 27.65
N TYR A 119 17.02 1.35 28.24
CA TYR A 119 18.32 1.88 27.82
C TYR A 119 19.45 0.87 28.06
N GLN A 120 19.52 0.29 29.25
CA GLN A 120 20.60 -0.62 29.65
C GLN A 120 20.48 -1.99 28.99
N GLU A 121 19.29 -2.61 29.03
CA GLU A 121 19.09 -3.99 28.59
C GLU A 121 18.97 -4.10 27.07
N VAL A 122 18.26 -3.16 26.45
CA VAL A 122 17.94 -3.26 25.02
C VAL A 122 18.87 -2.36 24.20
N ILE A 123 18.88 -1.06 24.46
CA ILE A 123 19.54 -0.11 23.53
C ILE A 123 21.05 -0.25 23.56
N LYS A 124 21.65 -0.39 24.74
CA LYS A 124 23.10 -0.50 24.88
C LYS A 124 23.65 -1.83 24.36
N ASN A 125 22.88 -2.91 24.52
CA ASN A 125 23.29 -4.26 24.12
C ASN A 125 22.81 -4.66 22.72
N MET A 126 22.20 -3.72 21.98
CA MET A 126 21.66 -4.00 20.66
C MET A 126 22.77 -4.28 19.63
N PRO A 127 22.64 -5.33 18.81
CA PRO A 127 23.55 -5.57 17.70
C PRO A 127 23.49 -4.43 16.67
N ALA A 128 24.61 -4.17 16.02
CA ALA A 128 24.69 -3.16 14.96
C ALA A 128 23.75 -3.51 13.79
N GLY A 129 23.00 -2.52 13.29
CA GLY A 129 22.07 -2.66 12.17
C GLY A 129 20.60 -2.67 12.59
N VAL A 130 20.28 -3.29 13.74
CA VAL A 130 18.90 -3.32 14.26
C VAL A 130 18.43 -1.92 14.66
N ASP A 131 19.34 -1.06 15.09
CA ASP A 131 19.08 0.36 15.32
C ASP A 131 18.54 1.06 14.07
N GLN A 132 19.09 0.77 12.90
CA GLN A 132 18.63 1.35 11.63
C GLN A 132 17.26 0.82 11.21
N GLU A 133 16.93 -0.44 11.52
CA GLU A 133 15.60 -1.00 11.28
C GLU A 133 14.53 -0.29 12.12
N TYR A 134 14.79 -0.08 13.42
CA TYR A 134 13.89 0.71 14.28
C TYR A 134 13.79 2.17 13.82
N LEU A 135 14.91 2.77 13.40
CA LEU A 135 14.89 4.12 12.82
C LEU A 135 14.12 4.18 11.51
N GLN A 136 14.14 3.12 10.70
CA GLN A 136 13.43 3.04 9.43
C GLN A 136 11.91 3.02 9.65
N LEU A 137 11.42 2.31 10.66
CA LEU A 137 10.00 2.33 11.03
C LEU A 137 9.52 3.74 11.39
N ARG A 138 10.38 4.54 12.03
CA ARG A 138 10.11 5.95 12.32
C ARG A 138 10.32 6.87 11.10
N GLY A 139 11.00 6.41 10.05
CA GLY A 139 11.42 7.22 8.91
C GLY A 139 12.61 8.15 9.21
N ALA A 140 13.46 7.78 10.17
CA ALA A 140 14.65 8.52 10.59
C ALA A 140 15.97 7.77 10.32
N ASN A 141 15.94 6.74 9.47
CA ASN A 141 17.13 5.97 9.09
C ASN A 141 18.02 6.74 8.12
N VAL A 142 19.33 6.52 8.24
CA VAL A 142 20.31 7.11 7.33
C VAL A 142 20.70 6.05 6.29
N ILE A 143 20.29 6.26 5.04
CA ILE A 143 20.72 5.42 3.91
C ILE A 143 21.87 6.16 3.22
N LEU A 144 23.08 5.63 3.37
CA LEU A 144 24.23 6.10 2.59
C LEU A 144 24.03 5.66 1.13
N LYS A 145 24.22 6.59 0.20
CA LYS A 145 24.03 6.38 -1.24
C LYS A 145 25.31 6.71 -2.00
#